data_AF-A0A0P9MW33-F1
#
_entry.id   AF-A0A0P9MW33-F1
#
_cell.length_a   1.000
_cell.length_b   1.000
_cell.length_c   1.000
_cell.angle_alpha   90.00
_cell.angle_beta   90.00
_cell.angle_gamma   90.00
#
_symmetry.space_group_name_H-M   'P 1'
#
loop_
_entity.id
_entity.type
_entity.pdbx_description
1 polymer ?
#
loop_
_entity_poly.entity_id
_entity_poly.type
_entity_poly.pdbx_seq_one_letter_code
_entity_poly.pdbx_strand_id
1 'polypeptide(L)'
;TSLIEHKATLDTARQLEEEGVDVTWLAPDSEGLISADAVSAALRDDTFLVSLMLVNNELGTVNDIAEIGRRVRGHGALLHVDAAQGAGKLPIDLSQ
;
A
#
# COMPACT_ATOMS: atom_id res chain seq x y z
N THR A 1 -3.55 -0.55 4.75
CA THR A 1 -2.09 -0.70 4.55
C THR A 1 -1.73 -2.18 4.58
N SER A 2 -0.45 -2.60 4.55
CA SER A 2 -0.05 -4.02 4.61
C SER A 2 0.79 -4.36 5.86
N LEU A 3 0.90 -5.66 6.18
CA LEU A 3 1.70 -6.17 7.30
C LEU A 3 3.22 -6.10 7.06
N ILE A 4 3.65 -5.88 5.81
CA ILE A 4 5.05 -5.93 5.39
C ILE A 4 5.59 -4.55 5.02
N GLU A 5 4.97 -3.48 5.51
CA GLU A 5 5.47 -2.12 5.31
C GLU A 5 6.71 -1.82 6.17
N HIS A 6 7.43 -0.75 5.83
CA HIS A 6 8.48 -0.22 6.69
C HIS A 6 7.87 0.29 8.02
N LYS A 7 8.65 0.27 9.11
CA LYS A 7 8.20 0.71 10.44
C LYS A 7 7.62 2.13 10.46
N ALA A 8 8.14 3.03 9.62
CA ALA A 8 7.62 4.38 9.49
C ALA A 8 6.14 4.42 9.04
N THR A 9 5.66 3.41 8.31
CA THR A 9 4.25 3.27 7.94
C THR A 9 3.51 2.41 8.98
N LEU A 10 4.10 1.31 9.43
CA LEU A 10 3.46 0.40 10.39
C LEU A 10 3.14 1.09 11.72
N ASP A 11 4.12 1.77 12.31
CA ASP A 11 3.97 2.39 13.63
C ASP A 11 3.04 3.60 13.56
N THR A 12 3.06 4.36 12.47
CA THR A 12 2.09 5.44 12.22
C THR A 12 0.66 4.90 12.08
N ALA A 13 0.46 3.83 11.32
CA ALA A 13 -0.88 3.23 11.18
C ALA A 13 -1.39 2.65 12.50
N ARG A 14 -0.53 2.02 13.32
CA ARG A 14 -0.90 1.54 14.66
C ARG A 14 -1.27 2.69 15.60
N GLN A 15 -0.51 3.78 15.60
CA GLN A 15 -0.84 4.97 16.36
C GLN A 15 -2.22 5.52 15.96
N LEU A 16 -2.55 5.53 14.66
CA LEU A 16 -3.86 5.94 14.18
C LEU A 16 -4.98 4.97 14.63
N GLU A 17 -4.72 3.66 14.68
CA GLU A 17 -5.68 2.69 15.27
C GLU A 17 -5.96 3.01 16.74
N GLU A 18 -4.92 3.35 17.54
CA GLU A 18 -5.09 3.77 18.94
C GLU A 18 -5.90 5.07 19.07
N GLU A 19 -5.84 5.93 18.06
CA GLU A 19 -6.63 7.17 17.97
C GLU A 19 -8.04 6.95 17.39
N GLY A 20 -8.42 5.71 17.07
CA GLY A 20 -9.76 5.32 16.63
C GLY A 20 -9.97 5.27 15.12
N VAL A 21 -8.89 5.24 14.33
CA VAL A 21 -8.96 5.04 12.87
C VAL A 21 -8.98 3.55 12.54
N ASP A 22 -9.98 3.08 11.80
CA ASP A 22 -10.07 1.69 11.38
C ASP A 22 -9.07 1.35 10.27
N VAL A 23 -8.03 0.58 10.60
CA VAL A 23 -7.01 0.12 9.65
C VAL A 23 -7.26 -1.33 9.23
N THR A 24 -7.30 -1.56 7.92
CA THR A 24 -7.19 -2.91 7.37
C THR A 24 -5.73 -3.22 7.05
N TRP A 25 -5.24 -4.32 7.62
CA TRP A 25 -3.90 -4.86 7.44
C TRP A 25 -3.92 -5.99 6.41
N LEU A 26 -3.48 -5.70 5.19
CA LEU A 26 -3.34 -6.71 4.15
C LEU A 26 -2.17 -7.65 4.44
N ALA A 27 -2.42 -8.95 4.40
CA ALA A 27 -1.37 -9.96 4.39
C ALA A 27 -0.89 -10.18 2.95
N PRO A 28 0.42 -10.28 2.71
CA PRO A 28 0.93 -10.67 1.41
C PRO A 28 0.66 -12.15 1.13
N ASP A 29 0.77 -12.53 -0.14
CA ASP A 29 0.83 -13.93 -0.53
C ASP A 29 2.20 -14.58 -0.20
N SER A 30 2.40 -15.82 -0.64
CA SER A 30 3.65 -16.56 -0.39
C SER A 30 4.90 -15.93 -1.01
N GLU A 31 4.74 -15.04 -1.98
CA GLU A 31 5.83 -14.33 -2.66
C GLU A 31 6.04 -12.91 -2.10
N GLY A 32 5.32 -12.55 -1.03
CA GLY A 32 5.41 -11.22 -0.43
C GLY A 32 4.66 -10.15 -1.22
N LEU A 33 3.76 -10.52 -2.14
CA LEU A 33 3.04 -9.58 -3.01
C LEU A 33 1.70 -9.17 -2.41
N ILE A 34 1.39 -7.87 -2.54
CA ILE A 34 0.04 -7.35 -2.31
C ILE A 34 -0.62 -7.11 -3.67
N SER A 35 -1.58 -7.97 -4.03
CA SER A 35 -2.25 -7.89 -5.32
C SER A 35 -3.31 -6.78 -5.36
N ALA A 36 -3.56 -6.23 -6.55
CA ALA A 36 -4.62 -5.24 -6.73
C ALA A 36 -6.02 -5.80 -6.42
N ASP A 37 -6.24 -7.10 -6.61
CA ASP A 37 -7.48 -7.78 -6.21
C ASP A 37 -7.63 -7.80 -4.68
N ALA A 38 -6.56 -8.09 -3.93
CA ALA A 38 -6.58 -8.05 -2.47
C ALA A 38 -6.86 -6.62 -1.95
N VAL A 39 -6.28 -5.60 -2.59
CA VAL A 39 -6.61 -4.20 -2.28
C VAL A 39 -8.09 -3.93 -2.55
N SER A 40 -8.61 -4.26 -3.73
CA SER A 40 -10.02 -4.05 -4.08
C SER A 40 -10.99 -4.75 -3.14
N ALA A 41 -10.68 -5.97 -2.70
CA ALA A 41 -11.53 -6.71 -1.78
C ALA A 41 -11.56 -6.11 -0.37
N ALA A 42 -10.51 -5.38 0.03
CA ALA A 42 -10.42 -4.73 1.34
C ALA A 42 -10.95 -3.29 1.36
N LEU A 43 -11.21 -2.71 0.20
CA LEU A 43 -11.80 -1.39 0.08
C LEU A 43 -13.22 -1.38 0.67
N ARG A 44 -13.48 -0.43 1.55
CA ARG A 44 -14.76 -0.16 2.19
C ARG A 44 -15.29 1.22 1.77
N ASP A 45 -16.59 1.46 1.88
CA ASP A 45 -17.19 2.75 1.52
C ASP A 45 -16.54 3.96 2.23
N ASP A 46 -16.02 3.77 3.45
CA ASP A 46 -15.37 4.79 4.27
C ASP A 46 -13.84 4.85 4.11
N THR A 47 -13.26 4.07 3.18
CA THR A 47 -11.81 4.06 2.97
C THR A 47 -11.34 5.40 2.40
N PHE A 48 -10.54 6.14 3.15
CA PHE A 48 -9.99 7.42 2.70
C PHE A 48 -8.55 7.33 2.15
N LEU A 49 -7.77 6.33 2.58
CA LEU A 49 -6.36 6.18 2.21
C LEU A 49 -5.96 4.71 2.09
N VAL A 50 -5.29 4.38 0.98
CA VAL A 50 -4.46 3.19 0.83
C VAL A 50 -3.00 3.62 0.87
N SER A 51 -2.21 3.00 1.74
CA SER A 51 -0.76 3.22 1.84
C SER A 51 -0.07 1.87 1.62
N LEU A 52 0.80 1.79 0.60
CA LEU A 52 1.56 0.60 0.26
C LEU A 52 2.95 0.97 -0.25
N MET A 53 3.96 0.19 0.09
CA MET A 53 5.29 0.33 -0.51
C MET A 53 5.33 -0.14 -1.96
N LEU A 54 6.16 0.54 -2.77
CA LEU A 54 6.44 0.16 -4.16
C LEU A 54 7.30 -1.10 -4.23
N VAL A 55 8.36 -1.16 -3.42
CA VAL A 55 9.30 -2.28 -3.36
C VAL A 55 9.48 -2.71 -1.91
N ASN A 56 9.24 -3.98 -1.62
CA ASN A 56 9.52 -4.53 -0.31
C ASN A 56 11.01 -4.55 -0.02
N ASN A 57 11.41 -4.00 1.14
CA ASN A 57 12.80 -3.84 1.53
C ASN A 57 13.48 -5.15 1.99
N GLU A 58 12.72 -6.20 2.29
CA GLU A 58 13.26 -7.51 2.72
C GLU A 58 13.31 -8.51 1.57
N LEU A 59 12.24 -8.59 0.77
CA LEU A 59 12.08 -9.57 -0.31
C LEU A 59 12.43 -9.03 -1.70
N GLY A 60 12.42 -7.70 -1.88
CA GLY A 60 12.61 -7.06 -3.18
C GLY A 60 11.40 -7.15 -4.11
N THR A 61 10.29 -7.74 -3.66
CA THR A 61 9.03 -7.85 -4.41
C THR A 61 8.50 -6.46 -4.76
N VAL A 62 8.08 -6.29 -6.02
CA VAL A 62 7.56 -5.02 -6.54
C VAL A 62 6.04 -5.13 -6.68
N ASN A 63 5.31 -4.26 -5.97
CA ASN A 63 3.86 -4.19 -6.10
C ASN A 63 3.47 -3.44 -7.39
N ASP A 64 2.42 -3.88 -8.07
CA ASP A 64 1.88 -3.18 -9.25
C ASP A 64 1.08 -1.94 -8.82
N ILE A 65 1.81 -0.87 -8.49
CA ILE A 65 1.25 0.40 -8.03
C ILE A 65 0.37 1.06 -9.11
N ALA A 66 0.63 0.82 -10.39
CA ALA A 66 -0.18 1.40 -11.46
C ALA A 66 -1.59 0.79 -11.49
N GLU A 67 -1.69 -0.55 -11.41
CA GLU A 67 -2.98 -1.22 -11.30
C GLU A 67 -3.68 -0.91 -9.97
N ILE A 68 -2.97 -0.96 -8.84
CA ILE A 68 -3.52 -0.57 -7.54
C ILE A 68 -4.06 0.86 -7.59
N GLY A 69 -3.30 1.80 -8.15
CA GLY A 69 -3.68 3.20 -8.32
C GLY A 69 -4.95 3.38 -9.12
N ARG A 70 -5.12 2.65 -10.23
CA ARG A 70 -6.37 2.67 -11.01
C ARG A 70 -7.57 2.26 -10.18
N ARG A 71 -7.45 1.19 -9.38
CA ARG A 71 -8.56 0.65 -8.58
C ARG A 71 -8.91 1.55 -7.40
N VAL A 72 -7.90 2.03 -6.68
CA VAL A 72 -8.08 2.96 -5.56
C VAL A 72 -8.68 4.29 -6.04
N ARG A 73 -8.21 4.82 -7.17
CA ARG A 73 -8.77 6.02 -7.82
C ARG A 73 -10.21 5.80 -8.28
N GLY A 74 -10.53 4.61 -8.80
CA GLY A 74 -11.89 4.24 -9.21
C GLY A 74 -12.89 4.17 -8.05
N HIS A 75 -12.42 3.85 -6.84
CA HIS A 75 -13.20 3.99 -5.61
C HIS A 75 -13.35 5.47 -5.21
N GLY A 76 -12.25 6.22 -5.21
CA GLY A 76 -12.22 7.61 -4.75
C GLY A 76 -11.35 7.84 -3.51
N ALA A 77 -10.73 6.78 -2.98
CA ALA A 77 -9.73 6.87 -1.93
C ALA A 77 -8.39 7.43 -2.46
N LEU A 78 -7.56 7.95 -1.55
CA LEU A 78 -6.19 8.36 -1.86
C LEU A 78 -5.25 7.16 -1.91
N LEU A 79 -4.21 7.24 -2.74
CA LEU A 79 -3.09 6.29 -2.74
C LEU A 79 -1.81 7.01 -2.31
N HIS A 80 -1.22 6.55 -1.21
CA HIS A 80 0.14 6.88 -0.81
C HIS A 80 1.07 5.70 -1.14
N VAL A 81 2.27 6.02 -1.66
CA VAL A 81 3.26 5.02 -2.05
C VAL A 81 4.58 5.30 -1.34
N ASP A 82 5.04 4.37 -0.50
CA ASP A 82 6.42 4.41 -0.01
C ASP A 82 7.35 3.87 -1.10
N ALA A 83 8.02 4.80 -1.79
CA ALA A 83 8.93 4.48 -2.88
C ALA A 83 10.41 4.50 -2.47
N ALA A 84 10.74 4.51 -1.17
CA ALA A 84 12.11 4.66 -0.69
C ALA A 84 13.08 3.61 -1.27
N GLN A 85 12.63 2.37 -1.42
CA GLN A 85 13.44 1.29 -2.02
C GLN A 85 13.41 1.27 -3.55
N GLY A 86 12.43 1.93 -4.17
CA GLY A 86 12.34 2.04 -5.63
C GLY A 86 13.20 3.17 -6.19
N ALA A 87 13.37 4.27 -5.44
CA ALA A 87 14.11 5.44 -5.88
C ALA A 87 15.55 5.07 -6.29
N GLY A 88 15.91 5.39 -7.54
CA GLY A 88 17.22 5.09 -8.12
C GLY A 88 17.43 3.63 -8.54
N LYS A 89 16.47 2.73 -8.31
CA LYS A 89 16.51 1.32 -8.75
C LYS A 89 15.50 1.01 -9.84
N LEU A 90 14.35 1.68 -9.78
CA LEU A 90 13.27 1.55 -10.75
C LEU A 90 12.90 2.94 -11.30
N PRO A 91 12.45 3.03 -12.56
CA PRO A 91 11.80 4.24 -13.04
C PRO A 91 10.52 4.46 -12.23
N ILE A 92 10.37 5.68 -11.71
CA ILE A 92 9.16 6.12 -11.00
C ILE A 92 8.55 7.24 -11.83
N ASP A 93 7.35 6.99 -12.32
CA ASP A 93 6.58 7.94 -13.12
C ASP A 93 5.30 8.28 -12.36
N LEU A 94 5.20 9.53 -11.92
CA LEU A 94 4.07 10.04 -11.14
C LEU A 94 2.90 10.52 -12.01
N SER A 95 3.03 10.46 -13.34
CA SER A 95 1.97 10.87 -14.28
C SER A 95 0.91 9.79 -14.54
N GLN A 96 1.07 8.62 -13.91
CA GLN A 96 0.27 7.41 -14.12
C GLN A 96 -1.07 7.43 -13.35
#